data_AF-A0A3G3JUZ2-F1
#
_entry.id   AF-A0A3G3JUZ2-F1
#
_cell.length_a   1.000
_cell.length_b   1.000
_cell.length_c   1.000
_cell.angle_alpha   90.00
_cell.angle_beta   90.00
_cell.angle_gamma   90.00
#
_symmetry.space_group_name_H-M   'P 1'
#
loop_
_entity.id
_entity.type
_entity.pdbx_description
1 polymer ?
#
loop_
_entity_poly.entity_id
_entity_poly.type
_entity_poly.pdbx_seq_one_letter_code
_entity_poly.pdbx_strand_id
1 'polypeptide(L)'
;MDAFDPQRTFELIEREVGARLQARGYAITKQDFIAHAEGTRYTIFSRPSGHVRLTWDGRAQKFILRSYRKGSAIVRTLRMTLLGRHDLDKLEHETIVRAEEWRSLGEEEWIRKFTDKL
;
A
#
# COMPACT_ATOMS: atom_id res chain seq x y z
N MET A 1 -8.01 23.22 13.74
CA MET A 1 -7.70 21.89 13.20
C MET A 1 -7.73 22.04 11.70
N ASP A 2 -6.59 21.93 11.03
CA ASP A 2 -6.56 21.87 9.57
C ASP A 2 -7.46 20.73 9.09
N ALA A 3 -8.26 20.99 8.05
CA ALA A 3 -9.11 19.97 7.46
C ALA A 3 -8.24 18.82 6.96
N PHE A 4 -8.63 17.58 7.26
CA PHE A 4 -7.97 16.39 6.75
C PHE A 4 -7.98 16.42 5.22
N ASP A 5 -6.79 16.47 4.60
CA ASP A 5 -6.61 16.44 3.15
C ASP A 5 -6.00 15.08 2.73
N PRO A 6 -6.83 14.15 2.22
CA PRO A 6 -6.36 12.82 1.84
C PRO A 6 -5.35 12.85 0.69
N GLN A 7 -5.29 13.92 -0.11
CA GLN A 7 -4.31 14.04 -1.19
C GLN A 7 -2.93 14.33 -0.64
N ARG A 8 -2.81 15.46 0.06
CA ARG A 8 -1.55 15.86 0.68
C ARG A 8 -1.04 14.77 1.61
N THR A 9 -1.94 14.16 2.37
CA THR A 9 -1.61 13.01 3.23
C THR A 9 -1.05 11.83 2.42
N PHE A 10 -1.71 11.43 1.34
CA PHE A 10 -1.24 10.31 0.52
C PHE A 10 0.17 10.58 -0.04
N GLU A 11 0.41 11.78 -0.58
CA GLU A 11 1.70 12.20 -1.14
C GLU A 11 2.82 12.17 -0.08
N LEU A 12 2.52 12.59 1.16
CA LEU A 12 3.47 12.50 2.28
C LEU A 12 3.82 11.05 2.61
N ILE A 13 2.82 10.18 2.79
CA ILE A 13 3.07 8.75 3.07
C ILE A 13 3.83 8.11 1.92
N GLU A 14 3.43 8.38 0.67
CA GLU A 14 4.07 7.87 -0.53
C GLU A 14 5.56 8.23 -0.58
N ARG A 15 5.90 9.48 -0.25
CA ARG A 15 7.30 9.94 -0.21
C ARG A 15 8.12 9.18 0.82
N GLU A 16 7.62 9.08 2.06
CA GLU A 16 8.35 8.41 3.15
C GLU A 16 8.48 6.90 2.94
N VAL A 17 7.38 6.25 2.56
CA VAL A 17 7.37 4.82 2.18
C VAL A 17 8.28 4.59 0.98
N GLY A 18 8.19 5.45 -0.03
CA GLY A 18 8.99 5.41 -1.24
C GLY A 18 10.48 5.48 -0.95
N ALA A 19 10.92 6.43 -0.12
CA ALA A 19 12.33 6.56 0.28
C ALA A 19 12.86 5.28 0.94
N ARG A 20 12.11 4.69 1.89
CA ARG A 20 12.51 3.44 2.55
C ARG A 20 12.52 2.23 1.61
N LEU A 21 11.56 2.17 0.70
CA LEU A 21 11.45 1.08 -0.28
C LEU A 21 12.52 1.17 -1.36
N GLN A 22 12.88 2.38 -1.81
CA GLN A 22 13.97 2.61 -2.75
C GLN A 22 15.32 2.12 -2.20
N ALA A 23 15.60 2.39 -0.92
CA ALA A 23 16.79 1.86 -0.23
C ALA A 23 16.85 0.31 -0.23
N ARG A 24 15.72 -0.36 -0.46
CA ARG A 24 15.57 -1.83 -0.51
C ARG A 24 15.41 -2.37 -1.94
N GLY A 25 15.66 -1.53 -2.95
CA GLY A 25 15.65 -1.88 -4.36
C GLY A 25 14.26 -1.96 -5.00
N TYR A 26 13.22 -1.40 -4.37
CA TYR A 26 11.92 -1.23 -5.01
C TYR A 26 11.87 0.05 -5.84
N ALA A 27 11.17 0.00 -6.98
CA ALA A 27 10.89 1.14 -7.83
C ALA A 27 9.38 1.33 -7.99
N ILE A 28 8.92 2.57 -8.16
CA ILE A 28 7.52 2.83 -8.54
C ILE A 28 7.29 2.24 -9.93
N THR A 29 6.27 1.39 -10.05
CA THR A 29 5.91 0.72 -11.31
C THR A 29 4.51 1.07 -11.78
N LYS A 30 3.66 1.57 -10.87
CA LYS A 30 2.33 2.07 -11.19
C LYS A 30 1.90 3.09 -10.16
N GLN A 31 1.24 4.15 -10.62
CA GLN A 31 0.57 5.14 -9.80
C GLN A 31 -0.73 5.51 -10.50
N ASP A 32 -1.81 5.71 -9.74
CA ASP A 32 -3.13 5.96 -10.33
C ASP A 32 -4.05 6.71 -9.35
N PHE A 33 -4.94 7.51 -9.91
CA PHE A 33 -5.98 8.25 -9.20
C PHE A 33 -7.32 8.03 -9.89
N ILE A 34 -8.24 7.40 -9.17
CA ILE A 34 -9.56 7.03 -9.68
C ILE A 34 -10.58 8.00 -9.10
N ALA A 35 -10.75 9.15 -9.77
CA ALA A 35 -11.66 10.21 -9.33
C ALA A 35 -13.10 9.72 -9.11
N HIS A 36 -13.60 8.83 -9.99
CA HIS A 36 -14.95 8.27 -9.92
C HIS A 36 -15.12 7.18 -8.84
N ALA A 37 -14.03 6.72 -8.20
CA ALA A 37 -14.06 5.78 -7.08
C ALA A 37 -13.83 6.53 -5.77
N GLU A 38 -14.61 7.59 -5.54
CA GLU A 38 -14.56 8.44 -4.34
C GLU A 38 -13.15 9.00 -4.05
N GLY A 39 -12.38 9.25 -5.11
CA GLY A 39 -11.02 9.75 -5.01
C GLY A 39 -9.98 8.73 -4.53
N THR A 40 -10.23 7.43 -4.74
CA THR A 40 -9.27 6.35 -4.45
C THR A 40 -7.94 6.59 -5.18
N ARG A 41 -6.83 6.40 -4.47
CA ARG A 41 -5.46 6.55 -5.00
C ARG A 41 -4.64 5.33 -4.66
N TYR A 42 -3.72 4.94 -5.53
CA TYR A 42 -2.75 3.92 -5.17
C TYR A 42 -1.42 4.05 -5.90
N THR A 43 -0.39 3.52 -5.25
CA THR A 43 0.98 3.44 -5.77
C THR A 43 1.51 2.04 -5.54
N ILE A 44 2.14 1.47 -6.57
CA ILE A 44 2.76 0.14 -6.54
C ILE A 44 4.28 0.29 -6.69
N PHE A 45 5.00 -0.10 -5.66
CA PHE A 45 6.44 -0.24 -5.62
C PHE A 45 6.81 -1.70 -5.88
N SER A 46 7.64 -1.99 -6.88
CA SER A 46 7.99 -3.38 -7.23
C SER A 46 9.49 -3.57 -7.25
N ARG A 47 9.91 -4.80 -6.92
CA ARG A 47 11.25 -5.35 -7.15
C ARG A 47 11.14 -6.79 -7.64
N PRO A 48 12.23 -7.45 -8.08
CA PRO A 48 12.15 -8.81 -8.60
C PRO A 48 11.49 -9.82 -7.66
N SER A 49 11.62 -9.66 -6.34
CA SER A 49 11.08 -10.58 -5.33
C SER A 49 9.67 -10.26 -4.82
N GLY A 50 9.06 -9.12 -5.18
CA GLY A 50 7.75 -8.74 -4.65
C GLY A 50 7.32 -7.32 -5.00
N HIS A 51 6.16 -6.92 -4.49
CA HIS A 51 5.68 -5.55 -4.60
C HIS A 51 4.98 -5.09 -3.34
N VAL A 52 4.97 -3.78 -3.11
CA VAL A 52 4.26 -3.11 -2.05
C VAL A 52 3.26 -2.17 -2.68
N ARG A 53 2.01 -2.18 -2.20
CA ARG A 53 0.94 -1.31 -2.66
C ARG A 53 0.50 -0.40 -1.53
N LEU A 54 0.65 0.90 -1.71
CA LEU A 54 0.01 1.93 -0.90
C LEU A 54 -1.33 2.29 -1.55
N THR A 55 -2.40 2.42 -0.77
CA THR A 55 -3.74 2.75 -1.27
C THR A 55 -4.44 3.68 -0.29
N TRP A 56 -5.02 4.75 -0.79
CA TRP A 56 -6.11 5.45 -0.14
C TRP A 56 -7.42 4.94 -0.72
N ASP A 57 -8.23 4.28 0.11
CA ASP A 57 -9.58 3.89 -0.24
C ASP A 57 -10.52 5.03 0.13
N GLY A 58 -10.96 5.77 -0.90
CA GLY A 58 -11.80 6.95 -0.73
C GLY A 58 -13.19 6.62 -0.18
N ARG A 59 -13.70 5.42 -0.46
CA ARG A 59 -15.01 4.99 0.01
C ARG A 59 -14.99 4.56 1.47
N ALA A 60 -13.98 3.77 1.84
CA ALA A 60 -13.82 3.32 3.22
C ALA A 60 -13.06 4.34 4.10
N GLN A 61 -12.64 5.47 3.52
CA GLN A 61 -11.88 6.54 4.18
C GLN A 61 -10.70 5.98 4.99
N LYS A 62 -9.84 5.17 4.35
CA LYS A 62 -8.69 4.53 5.01
C LYS A 62 -7.48 4.40 4.10
N PHE A 63 -6.31 4.48 4.70
CA PHE A 63 -5.04 4.13 4.08
C PHE A 63 -4.72 2.65 4.31
N ILE A 64 -4.17 2.01 3.29
CA ILE A 64 -3.81 0.60 3.28
C ILE A 64 -2.42 0.48 2.67
N LEU A 65 -1.51 -0.20 3.36
CA LEU A 65 -0.22 -0.60 2.83
C LEU A 65 -0.13 -2.12 2.86
N ARG A 66 0.09 -2.72 1.69
CA ARG A 66 0.18 -4.18 1.54
C ARG A 66 1.50 -4.56 0.91
N SER A 67 2.21 -5.49 1.52
CA SER A 67 3.42 -6.10 0.97
C SER A 67 3.09 -7.49 0.46
N TYR A 68 3.52 -7.77 -0.77
CA TYR A 68 3.29 -9.02 -1.44
C TYR A 68 4.60 -9.65 -1.89
N ARG A 69 4.79 -10.94 -1.59
CA ARG A 69 5.86 -11.71 -2.22
C ARG A 69 5.49 -12.11 -3.63
N LYS A 70 6.48 -12.13 -4.52
CA LYS A 70 6.34 -12.77 -5.83
C LYS A 70 6.35 -14.28 -5.62
N GLY A 71 5.23 -14.92 -5.91
CA GLY A 71 5.18 -16.39 -5.93
C GLY A 71 6.13 -16.95 -7.00
N SER A 72 6.79 -18.07 -6.69
CA SER A 72 7.55 -18.85 -7.66
C SER A 72 6.67 -19.17 -8.88
N ALA A 73 7.23 -19.06 -10.10
CA ALA A 73 6.53 -19.39 -11.33
C ALA A 73 6.01 -20.84 -11.31
N ILE A 74 6.77 -21.76 -10.69
CA ILE A 74 6.41 -23.18 -10.51
C ILE A 74 5.17 -23.31 -9.61
N VAL A 75 5.14 -22.56 -8.51
CA VAL A 75 4.00 -22.55 -7.58
C VAL A 75 2.77 -21.91 -8.23
N ARG A 76 2.95 -20.91 -9.10
CA ARG A 76 1.86 -20.28 -9.86
C ARG A 76 1.20 -21.25 -10.84
N THR A 77 2.00 -22.04 -11.56
CA THR A 77 1.49 -23.04 -12.52
C THR A 77 0.76 -24.19 -11.82
N LEU A 78 1.31 -24.72 -10.73
CA LEU A 78 0.66 -25.80 -9.95
C LEU A 78 -0.62 -25.35 -9.23
N ARG A 79 -0.77 -24.06 -8.89
CA ARG A 79 -1.95 -23.54 -8.19
C ARG A 79 -3.11 -23.18 -9.11
N MET A 80 -2.84 -22.69 -10.32
CA MET A 80 -3.90 -22.36 -11.28
C MET A 80 -4.75 -23.59 -11.66
N THR A 81 -4.19 -24.78 -11.58
CA THR A 81 -4.86 -26.05 -11.88
C THR A 81 -5.66 -26.62 -10.71
N LEU A 82 -5.48 -26.16 -9.47
CA LEU A 82 -6.04 -26.82 -8.28
C LEU A 82 -7.00 -25.94 -7.47
N LEU A 83 -6.75 -24.64 -7.31
CA LEU A 83 -7.47 -23.81 -6.35
C LEU A 83 -7.65 -22.41 -6.93
N GLY A 84 -8.91 -22.02 -7.11
CA GLY A 84 -9.31 -20.71 -7.64
C GLY A 84 -8.55 -19.55 -7.01
N ARG A 85 -8.26 -18.54 -7.83
CA ARG A 85 -7.46 -17.34 -7.56
C ARG A 85 -7.66 -16.78 -6.13
N HIS A 86 -6.68 -16.97 -5.25
CA HIS A 86 -6.57 -16.23 -3.99
C HIS A 86 -5.28 -15.38 -3.99
N ASP A 87 -5.44 -14.06 -4.17
CA ASP A 87 -4.35 -13.09 -4.04
C ASP A 87 -3.91 -12.89 -2.56
N LEU A 88 -4.72 -13.37 -1.60
CA LEU A 88 -4.40 -13.31 -0.16
C LEU A 88 -3.18 -14.17 0.22
N ASP A 89 -2.90 -15.25 -0.50
CA ASP A 89 -1.79 -16.18 -0.20
C ASP A 89 -0.39 -15.59 -0.43
N LYS A 90 -0.32 -14.42 -1.07
CA LYS A 90 0.93 -13.70 -1.34
C LYS A 90 1.09 -12.48 -0.46
N LEU A 91 0.06 -12.11 0.29
CA LEU A 91 0.10 -11.00 1.23
C LEU A 91 1.00 -11.42 2.41
N GLU A 92 2.13 -10.74 2.56
CA GLU A 92 3.04 -10.95 3.68
C GLU A 92 2.71 -10.02 4.83
N HIS A 93 2.31 -8.79 4.50
CA HIS A 93 2.01 -7.77 5.48
C HIS A 93 0.88 -6.86 5.01
N GLU A 94 0.04 -6.44 5.95
CA GLU A 94 -0.99 -5.43 5.74
C GLU A 94 -1.03 -4.48 6.94
N THR A 95 -0.93 -3.18 6.64
CA THR A 95 -1.19 -2.11 7.59
C THR A 95 -2.39 -1.32 7.11
N ILE A 96 -3.36 -1.09 8.00
CA ILE A 96 -4.54 -0.26 7.73
C ILE A 96 -4.59 0.85 8.76
N VAL A 97 -4.85 2.08 8.30
CA VAL A 97 -5.08 3.25 9.16
C VAL A 97 -6.33 3.97 8.66
N ARG A 98 -7.36 4.09 9.50
CA ARG A 98 -8.59 4.82 9.16
C ARG A 98 -8.37 6.34 9.26
N ALA A 99 -9.09 7.12 8.46
CA ALA A 99 -9.03 8.58 8.50
C ALA A 99 -9.45 9.16 9.86
N GLU A 100 -10.29 8.46 10.62
CA GLU A 100 -10.66 8.88 11.99
C GLU A 100 -9.48 8.76 12.95
N GLU A 101 -8.74 7.65 12.89
CA GLU A 101 -7.49 7.45 13.65
C GLU A 101 -6.44 8.50 13.24
N TRP A 102 -6.45 8.90 11.96
CA TRP A 102 -5.58 9.94 11.45
C TRP A 102 -5.72 11.25 12.22
N ARG A 103 -6.96 11.70 12.49
CA ARG A 103 -7.21 12.98 13.17
C ARG A 103 -6.77 12.98 14.64
N SER A 104 -6.63 11.80 15.24
CA SER A 104 -6.24 11.64 16.66
C SER A 104 -4.74 11.44 16.88
N LEU A 105 -4.01 11.01 15.86
CA LEU A 105 -2.57 10.74 15.93
C LEU A 105 -1.80 11.96 15.39
N GLY A 106 -0.47 12.00 15.51
CA GLY A 106 0.38 13.05 14.92
C GLY A 106 1.17 12.55 13.70
N GLU A 107 1.81 13.46 12.95
CA GLU A 107 2.49 13.13 11.68
C GLU A 107 3.52 12.02 11.76
N GLU A 108 4.36 12.08 12.77
CA GLU A 108 5.39 11.10 13.01
C GLU A 108 4.81 9.72 13.36
N GLU A 109 3.71 9.68 14.12
CA GLU A 109 3.04 8.44 14.54
C GLU A 109 2.49 7.68 13.32
N TRP A 110 1.95 8.39 12.33
CA TRP A 110 1.42 7.80 11.10
C TRP A 110 2.53 7.21 10.23
N ILE A 111 3.57 8.00 9.97
CA ILE A 111 4.72 7.55 9.17
C ILE A 111 5.30 6.30 9.80
N ARG A 112 5.48 6.29 11.12
CA ARG A 112 5.97 5.13 11.87
C ARG A 112 5.10 3.90 11.66
N LYS A 113 3.76 3.99 11.75
CA LYS A 113 2.84 2.87 11.49
C LYS A 113 3.02 2.25 10.09
N PHE A 114 3.25 3.08 9.07
CA PHE A 114 3.46 2.58 7.70
C PHE A 114 4.86 2.06 7.44
N THR A 115 5.85 2.52 8.19
CA THR A 115 7.24 2.31 7.85
C THR A 115 8.00 1.36 8.77
N ASP A 116 7.50 1.08 9.98
CA ASP A 116 8.07 0.09 10.90
C ASP A 116 7.98 -1.34 10.37
N LYS A 117 7.08 -1.56 9.41
CA LYS A 117 6.76 -2.87 8.84
C LYS A 117 7.32 -3.06 7.43
N LEU A 118 8.01 -2.05 6.91
CA LEU A 118 8.71 -2.08 5.64
C LEU A 118 10.13 -2.50 5.86
#